data_AF-K2KV99-F1
#
_entry.id   AF-K2KV99-F1
#
_cell.length_a   1.000
_cell.length_b   1.000
_cell.length_c   1.000
_cell.angle_alpha   90.00
_cell.angle_beta   90.00
_cell.angle_gamma   90.00
#
_symmetry.space_group_name_H-M   'P 1'
#
loop_
_entity.id
_entity.type
_entity.pdbx_description
1 polymer ?
#
loop_
_entity_poly.entity_id
_entity_poly.type
_entity_poly.pdbx_seq_one_letter_code
_entity_poly.pdbx_strand_id
1 'polypeptide(L)'
;MSNNAVLDVSRFWQYSYHRYSQPGNAEQLLSWQQTYGINVNLLLFTGYCQRHRLAQDSQLWRQLAQRAEGVNTAQFREQRRHWQRTELTPLAEQQLKQHLLAAELLFERREQQLIVDTYRHYRGRFDQQLEHFWDSYGIDSAQLHAWLAENA
;
A
#
# COMPACT_ATOMS: atom_id res chain seq x y z
N MET A 1 -5.68 -6.31 25.53
CA MET A 1 -5.25 -7.40 24.63
C MET A 1 -4.23 -6.82 23.65
N SER A 2 -3.05 -7.39 23.55
CA SER A 2 -1.93 -6.78 22.82
C SER A 2 -2.21 -6.74 21.31
N ASN A 3 -2.22 -5.53 20.71
CA ASN A 3 -2.34 -5.31 19.26
C ASN A 3 -1.36 -6.15 18.41
N ASN A 4 -0.28 -6.66 19.01
CA ASN A 4 0.71 -7.53 18.39
C ASN A 4 0.18 -8.88 17.89
N ALA A 5 -0.89 -9.42 18.47
CA ALA A 5 -1.42 -10.72 18.05
C ALA A 5 -2.29 -10.63 16.79
N VAL A 6 -2.76 -9.42 16.45
CA VAL A 6 -3.61 -9.18 15.27
C VAL A 6 -2.76 -8.78 14.08
N LEU A 7 -1.80 -7.87 14.27
CA LEU A 7 -0.97 -7.33 13.19
C LEU A 7 0.45 -7.96 13.17
N ASP A 8 0.67 -8.83 12.19
CA ASP A 8 1.98 -9.23 11.72
C ASP A 8 2.06 -9.10 10.19
N VAL A 9 3.28 -9.12 9.66
CA VAL A 9 3.55 -8.88 8.24
C VAL A 9 2.93 -9.93 7.34
N SER A 10 2.94 -11.19 7.76
CA SER A 10 2.35 -12.28 6.97
C SER A 10 0.83 -12.13 6.87
N ARG A 11 0.17 -11.74 7.96
CA ARG A 11 -1.28 -11.49 7.95
C ARG A 11 -1.66 -10.26 7.14
N PHE A 12 -0.89 -9.18 7.27
CA PHE A 12 -1.13 -8.00 6.46
C PHE A 12 -0.89 -8.29 4.97
N TRP A 13 0.16 -9.05 4.64
CA TRP A 13 0.44 -9.49 3.28
C TRP A 13 -0.70 -10.33 2.69
N GLN A 14 -1.21 -11.31 3.44
CA GLN A 14 -2.34 -12.14 3.03
C GLN A 14 -3.60 -11.31 2.81
N TYR A 15 -3.87 -10.35 3.70
CA TYR A 15 -4.97 -9.41 3.53
C TYR A 15 -4.81 -8.59 2.25
N SER A 16 -3.64 -7.98 2.04
CA SER A 16 -3.33 -7.17 0.86
C SER A 16 -3.50 -7.98 -0.43
N TYR A 17 -2.99 -9.21 -0.46
CA TYR A 17 -3.15 -10.11 -1.60
C TYR A 17 -4.64 -10.43 -1.86
N HIS A 18 -5.39 -10.78 -0.82
CA HIS A 18 -6.82 -11.07 -0.94
C HIS A 18 -7.57 -9.87 -1.52
N ARG A 19 -7.37 -8.67 -0.97
CA ARG A 19 -8.03 -7.44 -1.46
C ARG A 19 -7.65 -7.11 -2.89
N TYR A 20 -6.36 -7.17 -3.21
CA TYR A 20 -5.89 -6.91 -4.57
C TYR A 20 -6.47 -7.90 -5.59
N SER A 21 -6.72 -9.15 -5.19
CA SER A 21 -7.27 -10.20 -6.06
C SER A 21 -8.78 -10.10 -6.32
N GLN A 22 -9.51 -9.25 -5.59
CA GLN A 22 -10.95 -9.09 -5.83
C GLN A 22 -11.19 -8.35 -7.16
N PRO A 23 -12.28 -8.69 -7.90
CA PRO A 23 -12.58 -8.03 -9.17
C PRO A 23 -12.66 -6.51 -9.05
N GLY A 24 -12.03 -5.78 -9.98
CA GLY A 24 -12.02 -4.31 -10.02
C GLY A 24 -11.03 -3.63 -9.07
N ASN A 25 -10.63 -4.26 -7.97
CA ASN A 25 -9.76 -3.64 -6.97
C ASN A 25 -8.35 -3.33 -7.50
N ALA A 26 -7.73 -4.25 -8.23
CA ALA A 26 -6.41 -4.01 -8.81
C ALA A 26 -6.42 -2.81 -9.75
N GLU A 27 -7.45 -2.70 -10.60
CA GLU A 27 -7.61 -1.61 -11.56
C GLU A 27 -7.81 -0.26 -10.85
N GLN A 28 -8.68 -0.23 -9.84
CA GLN A 28 -8.92 0.98 -9.05
C GLN A 28 -7.67 1.44 -8.28
N LEU A 29 -6.99 0.52 -7.59
CA LEU A 29 -5.78 0.85 -6.82
C LEU A 29 -4.65 1.34 -7.73
N LEU A 30 -4.47 0.73 -8.91
CA LEU A 30 -3.51 1.18 -9.91
C LEU A 30 -3.90 2.55 -10.48
N SER A 31 -5.19 2.78 -10.73
CA SER A 31 -5.70 4.07 -11.20
C SER A 31 -5.44 5.18 -10.18
N TRP A 32 -5.74 4.94 -8.91
CA TRP A 32 -5.48 5.91 -7.83
C TRP A 32 -3.98 6.15 -7.64
N GLN A 33 -3.16 5.10 -7.71
CA GLN A 33 -1.71 5.26 -7.70
C GLN A 33 -1.20 6.14 -8.83
N GLN A 34 -1.71 5.97 -10.05
CA GLN A 34 -1.29 6.76 -11.20
C GLN A 34 -1.80 8.20 -11.14
N THR A 35 -3.03 8.40 -10.67
CA THR A 35 -3.70 9.69 -10.66
C THR A 35 -3.22 10.57 -9.50
N TYR A 36 -3.09 9.97 -8.32
CA TYR A 36 -2.84 10.68 -7.06
C TYR A 36 -1.44 10.45 -6.49
N GLY A 37 -0.63 9.58 -7.12
CA GLY A 37 0.70 9.23 -6.62
C GLY A 37 0.68 8.46 -5.29
N ILE A 38 -0.47 7.89 -4.91
CA ILE A 38 -0.61 7.27 -3.60
C ILE A 38 0.19 5.98 -3.46
N ASN A 39 0.55 5.72 -2.20
CA ASN A 39 1.10 4.44 -1.80
C ASN A 39 -0.03 3.43 -1.56
N VAL A 40 -0.16 2.45 -2.45
CA VAL A 40 -1.17 1.39 -2.36
C VAL A 40 -1.03 0.56 -1.10
N ASN A 41 0.19 0.32 -0.59
CA ASN A 41 0.39 -0.39 0.66
C ASN A 41 -0.17 0.38 1.86
N LEU A 42 -0.08 1.71 1.86
CA LEU A 42 -0.70 2.54 2.91
C LEU A 42 -2.22 2.50 2.84
N LEU A 43 -2.81 2.57 1.64
CA LEU A 43 -4.26 2.49 1.47
C LEU A 43 -4.81 1.12 1.89
N LEU A 44 -4.13 0.03 1.50
CA LEU A 44 -4.47 -1.31 1.96
C LEU A 44 -4.37 -1.42 3.49
N PHE A 45 -3.36 -0.77 4.08
CA PHE A 45 -3.22 -0.74 5.54
C PHE A 45 -4.38 0.02 6.21
N THR A 46 -4.91 1.08 5.59
CA THR A 46 -6.10 1.78 6.08
C THR A 46 -7.29 0.84 6.19
N GLY A 47 -7.57 0.05 5.14
CA GLY A 47 -8.63 -0.97 5.16
C GLY A 47 -8.38 -2.05 6.21
N TYR A 48 -7.13 -2.49 6.36
CA TYR A 48 -6.75 -3.45 7.40
C TYR A 48 -7.05 -2.90 8.81
N CYS A 49 -6.69 -1.65 9.06
CA CYS A 49 -6.94 -1.00 10.35
C CYS A 49 -8.44 -0.88 10.63
N GLN A 50 -9.25 -0.52 9.63
CA GLN A 50 -10.70 -0.44 9.78
C GLN A 50 -11.33 -1.81 10.08
N ARG A 51 -10.98 -2.84 9.30
CA ARG A 51 -11.44 -4.23 9.49
C ARG A 51 -11.23 -4.72 10.91
N HIS A 52 -10.04 -4.48 11.43
CA HIS A 52 -9.59 -5.03 12.70
C HIS A 52 -9.80 -4.08 13.88
N ARG A 53 -10.41 -2.90 13.64
CA ARG A 53 -10.54 -1.84 14.64
C ARG A 53 -9.19 -1.59 15.31
N LEU A 54 -8.22 -1.21 14.50
CA LEU A 54 -6.90 -0.79 14.95
C LEU A 54 -6.85 0.73 15.09
N ALA A 55 -6.30 1.20 16.21
CA ALA A 55 -6.17 2.62 16.52
C ALA A 55 -5.27 3.31 15.49
N GLN A 56 -5.76 4.40 14.92
CA GLN A 56 -5.05 5.16 13.90
C GLN A 56 -5.33 6.64 14.10
N ASP A 57 -4.32 7.48 13.88
CA ASP A 57 -4.43 8.93 13.89
C ASP A 57 -3.59 9.58 12.79
N SER A 58 -3.75 10.88 12.61
CA SER A 58 -3.00 11.66 11.61
C SER A 58 -1.48 11.65 11.86
N GLN A 59 -1.03 11.41 13.08
CA GLN A 59 0.40 11.30 13.39
C GLN A 59 0.96 9.97 12.87
N LEU A 60 0.25 8.86 13.09
CA LEU A 60 0.61 7.55 12.53
C LEU A 60 0.77 7.64 11.01
N TRP A 61 -0.22 8.20 10.32
CA TRP A 61 -0.20 8.26 8.85
C TRP A 61 0.93 9.11 8.30
N ARG A 62 1.24 10.25 8.93
CA ARG A 62 2.42 11.05 8.58
C ARG A 62 3.72 10.29 8.76
N GLN A 63 3.87 9.56 9.88
CA GLN A 63 5.07 8.74 10.13
C GLN A 63 5.20 7.60 9.12
N LEU A 64 4.09 6.95 8.77
CA LEU A 64 4.06 5.88 7.78
C LEU A 64 4.41 6.39 6.38
N ALA A 65 3.81 7.50 5.94
CA ALA A 65 4.11 8.12 4.65
C ALA A 65 5.59 8.47 4.51
N GLN A 66 6.14 9.19 5.50
CA GLN A 66 7.56 9.57 5.50
C GLN A 66 8.50 8.37 5.44
N ARG A 67 8.18 7.28 6.16
CA ARG A 67 9.02 6.09 6.17
C ARG A 67 8.87 5.25 4.90
N ALA A 68 7.68 5.22 4.31
CA ALA A 68 7.42 4.50 3.08
C ALA A 68 8.11 5.14 1.86
N GLU A 69 8.22 6.47 1.83
CA GLU A 69 9.04 7.19 0.84
C GLU A 69 10.48 6.66 0.77
N GLY A 70 11.06 6.26 1.90
CA GLY A 70 12.42 5.72 1.98
C GLY A 70 12.62 4.32 1.36
N VAL A 71 11.55 3.60 0.98
CA VAL A 71 11.64 2.25 0.39
C VAL A 71 11.79 2.29 -1.14
N ASN A 72 11.60 3.46 -1.76
CA ASN A 72 11.80 3.70 -3.21
C ASN A 72 11.02 2.78 -4.17
N THR A 73 9.91 2.16 -3.73
CA THR A 73 9.08 1.28 -4.59
C THR A 73 8.62 1.98 -5.88
N ALA A 74 8.35 3.28 -5.81
CA ALA A 74 7.98 4.10 -6.96
C ALA A 74 9.09 4.19 -8.04
N GLN A 75 10.35 4.28 -7.63
CA GLN A 75 11.49 4.34 -8.56
C GLN A 75 11.65 3.02 -9.33
N PHE A 76 11.43 1.88 -8.69
CA PHE A 76 11.45 0.57 -9.37
C PHE A 76 10.32 0.44 -10.39
N ARG A 77 9.14 0.98 -10.10
CA ARG A 77 8.02 1.02 -11.05
C ARG A 77 8.33 1.90 -12.26
N GLU A 78 8.97 3.04 -12.06
CA GLU A 78 9.44 3.90 -13.15
C GLU A 78 10.47 3.19 -14.03
N GLN A 79 11.46 2.54 -13.41
CA GLN A 79 12.44 1.73 -14.13
C GLN A 79 11.74 0.64 -14.93
N ARG A 80 10.79 -0.10 -14.35
CA ARG A 80 10.01 -1.11 -15.07
C ARG A 80 9.26 -0.55 -16.28
N ARG A 81 8.62 0.61 -16.16
CA ARG A 81 7.97 1.30 -17.30
C ARG A 81 8.98 1.73 -18.37
N HIS A 82 10.18 2.12 -17.97
CA HIS A 82 11.22 2.50 -18.92
C HIS A 82 11.72 1.30 -19.73
N TRP A 83 11.98 0.16 -19.07
CA TRP A 83 12.48 -1.06 -19.72
C TRP A 83 11.46 -1.72 -20.65
N GLN A 84 10.16 -1.47 -20.47
CA GLN A 84 9.12 -1.90 -21.42
C GLN A 84 9.21 -1.21 -22.79
N ARG A 85 10.05 -0.17 -22.95
CA ARG A 85 10.22 0.59 -24.18
C ARG A 85 11.51 0.25 -24.94
N THR A 86 12.30 -0.72 -24.47
CA THR A 86 13.54 -1.12 -25.13
C THR A 86 13.31 -2.27 -26.12
N GLU A 87 13.97 -2.23 -27.27
CA GLU A 87 13.93 -3.30 -28.28
C GLU A 87 14.70 -4.54 -27.78
N LEU A 88 14.00 -5.42 -27.05
CA LEU A 88 14.51 -6.71 -26.61
C LEU A 88 13.90 -7.83 -27.46
N THR A 89 14.59 -8.98 -27.50
CA THR A 89 13.95 -10.19 -28.03
C THR A 89 12.81 -10.61 -27.09
N PRO A 90 11.75 -11.30 -27.59
CA PRO A 90 10.62 -11.69 -26.74
C PRO A 90 11.01 -12.51 -25.50
N LEU A 91 12.03 -13.37 -25.62
CA LEU A 91 12.56 -14.16 -24.50
C LEU A 91 13.23 -13.27 -23.45
N ALA A 92 14.08 -12.33 -23.88
CA ALA A 92 14.76 -11.40 -22.98
C ALA A 92 13.76 -10.45 -22.30
N GLU A 93 12.74 -10.00 -23.02
CA GLU A 93 11.66 -9.18 -22.48
C GLU A 93 10.88 -9.92 -21.38
N GLN A 94 10.50 -11.17 -21.63
CA GLN A 94 9.80 -12.00 -20.64
C GLN A 94 10.65 -12.21 -19.38
N GLN A 95 11.93 -12.54 -19.55
CA GLN A 95 12.85 -12.72 -18.42
C GLN A 95 13.00 -11.42 -17.63
N LEU A 96 13.23 -10.29 -18.30
CA LEU A 96 13.38 -9.00 -17.63
C LEU A 96 12.11 -8.61 -16.87
N LYS A 97 10.93 -8.80 -17.46
CA LYS A 97 9.64 -8.55 -16.81
C LYS A 97 9.49 -9.38 -15.53
N GLN A 98 9.89 -10.65 -15.55
CA GLN A 98 9.84 -11.51 -14.37
C GLN A 98 10.79 -11.04 -13.26
N HIS A 99 12.03 -10.67 -13.60
CA HIS A 99 13.00 -10.18 -12.62
C HIS A 99 12.55 -8.85 -12.00
N LEU A 100 12.05 -7.92 -12.81
CA LEU A 100 11.54 -6.63 -12.34
C LEU A 100 10.32 -6.81 -11.44
N LEU A 101 9.40 -7.71 -11.80
CA LEU A 101 8.24 -8.03 -10.96
C LEU A 101 8.66 -8.65 -9.62
N ALA A 102 9.63 -9.57 -9.63
CA ALA A 102 10.15 -10.17 -8.41
C ALA A 102 10.83 -9.13 -7.51
N ALA A 103 11.60 -8.20 -8.09
CA ALA A 103 12.20 -7.09 -7.36
C ALA A 103 11.12 -6.19 -6.74
N GLU A 104 10.11 -5.79 -7.52
CA GLU A 104 8.99 -4.96 -7.05
C GLU A 104 8.28 -5.60 -5.84
N LEU A 105 8.00 -6.91 -5.90
CA LEU A 105 7.41 -7.65 -4.79
C LEU A 105 8.29 -7.67 -3.53
N LEU A 106 9.62 -7.69 -3.67
CA LEU A 106 10.54 -7.61 -2.53
C LEU A 106 10.48 -6.22 -1.87
N PHE A 107 10.41 -5.14 -2.66
CA PHE A 107 10.25 -3.79 -2.13
C PHE A 107 8.89 -3.59 -1.45
N GLU A 108 7.81 -4.08 -2.05
CA GLU A 108 6.48 -4.04 -1.43
C GLU A 108 6.44 -4.80 -0.11
N ARG A 109 7.09 -5.98 -0.01
CA ARG A 109 7.23 -6.71 1.26
C ARG A 109 8.01 -5.90 2.30
N ARG A 110 9.09 -5.24 1.89
CA ARG A 110 9.88 -4.41 2.80
C ARG A 110 9.07 -3.22 3.31
N GLU A 111 8.27 -2.61 2.44
CA GLU A 111 7.37 -1.52 2.76
C GLU A 111 6.29 -1.95 3.76
N GLN A 112 5.63 -3.10 3.54
CA GLN A 112 4.67 -3.64 4.50
C GLN A 112 5.31 -4.00 5.84
N GLN A 113 6.53 -4.55 5.84
CA GLN A 113 7.28 -4.80 7.07
C GLN A 113 7.50 -3.49 7.86
N LEU A 114 7.89 -2.42 7.16
CA LEU A 114 8.09 -1.11 7.77
C LEU A 114 6.78 -0.53 8.33
N ILE A 115 5.66 -0.72 7.63
CA ILE A 115 4.34 -0.30 8.10
C ILE A 115 3.99 -1.01 9.42
N VAL A 116 4.11 -2.33 9.45
CA VAL A 116 3.84 -3.14 10.64
C VAL A 116 4.75 -2.76 11.79
N ASP A 117 6.06 -2.63 11.54
CA ASP A 117 7.02 -2.25 12.59
C ASP A 117 6.73 -0.86 13.14
N THR A 118 6.37 0.10 12.28
CA THR A 118 6.00 1.45 12.72
C THR A 118 4.75 1.42 13.59
N TYR A 119 3.72 0.67 13.17
CA TYR A 119 2.49 0.51 13.95
C TYR A 119 2.72 -0.18 15.30
N ARG A 120 3.59 -1.19 15.39
CA ARG A 120 3.89 -1.89 16.65
C ARG A 120 4.45 -0.96 17.74
N HIS A 121 5.19 0.07 17.33
CA HIS A 121 5.76 1.08 18.21
C HIS A 121 4.83 2.28 18.44
N TYR A 122 3.75 2.39 17.66
CA TYR A 122 2.75 3.44 17.81
C TYR A 122 1.91 3.24 19.08
N ARG A 123 1.60 4.36 19.75
CA ARG A 123 0.88 4.42 21.03
C ARG A 123 -0.20 5.52 21.03
N GLY A 124 -0.77 5.82 19.86
CA GLY A 124 -1.84 6.81 19.76
C GLY A 124 -3.23 6.20 19.97
N ARG A 125 -4.26 7.03 19.73
CA ARG A 125 -5.66 6.69 19.93
C ARG A 125 -6.34 6.47 18.59
N PHE A 126 -7.62 6.08 18.63
CA PHE A 126 -8.47 6.23 17.46
C PHE A 126 -8.78 7.70 17.24
N ASP A 127 -8.49 8.16 16.05
CA ASP A 127 -8.90 9.45 15.52
C ASP A 127 -9.66 9.21 14.22
N GLN A 128 -10.76 9.94 14.04
CA GLN A 128 -11.60 9.86 12.85
C GLN A 128 -11.06 10.72 11.69
N GLN A 129 -10.00 11.51 11.90
CA GLN A 129 -9.41 12.40 10.88
C GLN A 129 -8.52 11.71 9.83
N LEU A 130 -8.73 10.41 9.57
CA LEU A 130 -8.09 9.69 8.47
C LEU A 130 -8.36 10.36 7.10
N GLU A 131 -9.56 10.90 6.94
CA GLU A 131 -10.02 11.61 5.76
C GLU A 131 -9.05 12.72 5.34
N HIS A 132 -8.64 13.58 6.28
CA HIS A 132 -7.74 14.70 5.99
C HIS A 132 -6.35 14.27 5.49
N PHE A 133 -5.89 13.07 5.87
CA PHE A 133 -4.64 12.54 5.32
C PHE A 133 -4.81 12.20 3.84
N TRP A 134 -5.89 11.52 3.46
CA TRP A 134 -6.13 11.11 2.07
C TRP A 134 -6.62 12.25 1.18
N ASP A 135 -7.34 13.22 1.73
CA ASP A 135 -7.68 14.48 1.06
C ASP A 135 -6.42 15.21 0.57
N SER A 136 -5.31 15.13 1.32
CA SER A 136 -4.02 15.73 0.91
C SER A 136 -3.39 15.09 -0.33
N TYR A 137 -3.78 13.85 -0.64
CA TYR A 137 -3.42 13.16 -1.88
C TYR A 137 -4.46 13.33 -2.99
N GLY A 138 -5.59 14.02 -2.72
CA GLY A 138 -6.66 14.23 -3.69
C GLY A 138 -7.67 13.07 -3.78
N ILE A 139 -7.62 12.10 -2.87
CA ILE A 139 -8.68 11.09 -2.74
C ILE A 139 -9.77 11.69 -1.86
N ASP A 140 -10.90 12.05 -2.47
CA ASP A 140 -12.06 12.55 -1.73
C ASP A 140 -12.57 11.51 -0.72
N SER A 141 -12.99 12.01 0.44
CA SER A 141 -13.49 11.21 1.57
C SER A 141 -14.62 10.26 1.18
N ALA A 142 -15.52 10.66 0.27
CA ALA A 142 -16.60 9.78 -0.20
C ALA A 142 -16.06 8.57 -0.99
N GLN A 143 -15.05 8.78 -1.84
CA GLN A 143 -14.40 7.71 -2.61
C GLN A 143 -13.66 6.74 -1.69
N LEU A 144 -12.93 7.29 -0.71
CA LEU A 144 -12.22 6.51 0.28
C LEU A 144 -13.20 5.64 1.09
N HIS A 145 -14.28 6.22 1.61
CA HIS A 145 -15.28 5.49 2.40
C HIS A 145 -16.00 4.43 1.60
N ALA A 146 -16.36 4.70 0.35
CA ALA A 146 -16.97 3.70 -0.53
C ALA A 146 -16.04 2.50 -0.70
N TRP A 147 -14.76 2.76 -1.01
CA TRP A 147 -13.77 1.70 -1.14
C TRP A 147 -13.59 0.93 0.18
N LEU A 148 -13.48 1.63 1.31
CA LEU A 148 -13.34 1.01 2.63
C LEU A 148 -14.58 0.21 3.05
N ALA A 149 -15.78 0.62 2.68
CA ALA A 149 -17.00 -0.14 2.99
C ALA A 149 -17.03 -1.50 2.29
N GLU A 150 -16.51 -1.56 1.06
CA GLU A 150 -16.42 -2.78 0.26
C GLU A 150 -15.20 -3.64 0.65
N ASN A 151 -14.16 -3.01 1.21
CA ASN A 151 -12.83 -3.61 1.40
C ASN A 151 -12.32 -3.66 2.84
N ALA A 152 -13.07 -3.20 3.85
CA ALA A 152 -12.81 -3.50 5.26
C ALA A 152 -13.36 -4.89 5.65
#